data_AF-A0A7C0YWL1-F1
#
_entry.id   AF-A0A7C0YWL1-F1
#
_cell.length_a   1.000
_cell.length_b   1.000
_cell.length_c   1.000
_cell.angle_alpha   90.00
_cell.angle_beta   90.00
_cell.angle_gamma   90.00
#
_symmetry.space_group_name_H-M   'P 1'
#
loop_
_entity.id
_entity.type
_entity.pdbx_description
1 polymer ?
#
loop_
_entity_poly.entity_id
_entity_poly.type
_entity_poly.pdbx_seq_one_letter_code
_entity_poly.pdbx_strand_id
1 'polypeptide(L)'
;MDTGGWRAIGEIQGQINLIEKRIEQISEWINLDVDDFVSDEKTKLAVYKAFQEIVEACMDIISMICKDIGIIPKDDYTNIEQLKGKLDLDE
;
A
#
# COMPACT_ATOMS: atom_id res chain seq x y z
N MET A 1 -10.83 -25.68 4.82
CA MET A 1 -10.31 -24.30 4.68
C MET A 1 -10.22 -23.74 6.08
N ASP A 2 -9.02 -23.36 6.53
CA ASP A 2 -8.80 -22.90 7.91
C ASP A 2 -9.26 -21.44 8.10
N THR A 3 -9.52 -21.05 9.35
CA THR A 3 -10.06 -19.73 9.74
C THR A 3 -9.08 -18.57 9.54
N GLY A 4 -7.78 -18.85 9.37
CA GLY A 4 -6.71 -17.90 9.06
C GLY A 4 -6.79 -17.33 7.65
N GLY A 5 -7.24 -18.10 6.66
CA GLY A 5 -7.41 -17.60 5.28
C GLY A 5 -8.42 -16.46 5.17
N TRP A 6 -9.56 -16.55 5.88
CA TRP A 6 -10.57 -15.48 5.93
C TRP A 6 -10.08 -14.21 6.62
N ARG A 7 -9.18 -14.37 7.60
CA ARG A 7 -8.57 -13.25 8.32
C ARG A 7 -7.59 -12.49 7.42
N ALA A 8 -6.71 -13.20 6.71
CA ALA A 8 -5.76 -12.59 5.78
C ALA A 8 -6.45 -11.80 4.66
N ILE A 9 -7.52 -12.36 4.06
CA ILE A 9 -8.32 -11.67 3.04
C ILE A 9 -8.93 -10.37 3.59
N GLY A 10 -9.46 -10.41 4.81
CA GLY A 10 -10.02 -9.21 5.45
C GLY A 10 -8.96 -8.13 5.74
N GLU A 11 -7.77 -8.53 6.15
CA GLU A 11 -6.63 -7.62 6.39
C GLU A 11 -6.15 -6.99 5.08
N ILE A 12 -6.01 -7.76 4.00
CA ILE A 12 -5.65 -7.26 2.66
C ILE A 12 -6.72 -6.28 2.14
N GLN A 13 -8.01 -6.61 2.26
CA GLN A 13 -9.09 -5.71 1.85
C GLN A 13 -9.03 -4.39 2.61
N GLY A 14 -8.69 -4.42 3.90
CA GLY A 14 -8.50 -3.22 4.71
C GLY A 14 -7.39 -2.31 4.17
N GLN A 15 -6.27 -2.90 3.76
CA GLN A 15 -5.15 -2.17 3.15
C GLN A 15 -5.54 -1.57 1.80
N ILE A 16 -6.25 -2.32 0.94
CA ILE A 16 -6.75 -1.81 -0.35
C ILE A 16 -7.68 -0.60 -0.14
N ASN A 17 -8.63 -0.70 0.79
CA ASN A 17 -9.54 0.41 1.08
C ASN A 17 -8.80 1.66 1.60
N LEU A 18 -7.73 1.47 2.39
CA LEU A 18 -6.87 2.58 2.82
C LEU A 18 -6.17 3.23 1.63
N ILE A 19 -5.58 2.42 0.74
CA ILE A 19 -4.90 2.89 -0.47
C ILE A 19 -5.86 3.71 -1.34
N GLU A 20 -7.04 3.17 -1.64
CA GLU A 20 -8.06 3.85 -2.45
C GLU A 20 -8.43 5.21 -1.86
N LYS A 21 -8.72 5.24 -0.56
CA LYS A 21 -9.03 6.49 0.16
C LYS A 21 -7.89 7.51 0.06
N ARG A 22 -6.63 7.09 0.14
CA ARG A 22 -5.48 8.00 0.03
C ARG A 22 -5.26 8.49 -1.38
N ILE A 23 -5.51 7.66 -2.39
CA ILE A 23 -5.47 8.06 -3.80
C ILE A 23 -6.54 9.14 -4.07
N GLU A 24 -7.77 8.95 -3.57
CA GLU A 24 -8.85 9.94 -3.70
C GLU A 24 -8.47 11.28 -3.04
N GLN A 25 -7.96 11.24 -1.81
CA GLN A 25 -7.52 12.43 -1.09
C GLN A 25 -6.39 13.17 -1.80
N ILE A 26 -5.37 12.44 -2.26
CA ILE A 26 -4.27 13.04 -3.02
C ILE A 26 -4.82 13.71 -4.28
N SER A 27 -5.68 13.02 -5.03
CA SER A 27 -6.29 13.55 -6.26
C SER A 27 -7.08 14.82 -6.03
N GLU A 28 -7.79 14.93 -4.90
CA GLU A 28 -8.50 16.14 -4.48
C GLU A 28 -7.53 17.28 -4.13
N TRP A 29 -6.47 16.99 -3.37
CA TRP A 29 -5.55 18.00 -2.84
C TRP A 29 -4.55 18.54 -3.86
N ILE A 30 -4.20 17.77 -4.88
CA ILE A 30 -3.30 18.21 -5.96
C ILE A 30 -4.04 18.94 -7.09
N ASN A 31 -5.36 19.11 -7.00
CA ASN A 31 -6.18 19.82 -7.99
C ASN A 31 -6.06 21.35 -7.85
N LEU A 32 -4.84 21.83 -7.62
CA LEU A 32 -4.47 23.24 -7.49
C LEU A 32 -3.38 23.54 -8.53
N ASP A 33 -3.12 24.83 -8.78
CA ASP A 33 -1.92 25.21 -9.52
C ASP A 33 -0.66 24.78 -8.73
N VAL A 34 0.43 24.50 -9.43
CA VAL A 34 1.67 24.02 -8.81
C VAL A 34 2.23 25.05 -7.82
N ASP A 35 2.16 26.35 -8.14
CA ASP A 35 2.65 27.40 -7.24
C ASP A 35 1.81 27.48 -5.96
N ASP A 36 0.48 27.35 -6.09
CA ASP A 36 -0.44 27.30 -4.96
C ASP A 36 -0.18 26.07 -4.08
N PHE A 37 -0.01 24.88 -4.68
CA PHE A 37 0.29 23.66 -3.96
C PHE A 37 1.62 23.72 -3.21
N VAL A 38 2.68 24.23 -3.85
CA VAL A 38 4.02 24.32 -3.24
C VAL A 38 4.03 25.29 -2.06
N SER A 39 3.25 26.37 -2.15
CA SER A 39 3.13 27.40 -1.12
C SER A 39 2.28 26.97 0.08
N ASP A 40 1.31 26.05 -0.10
CA ASP A 40 0.52 25.48 0.98
C ASP A 40 1.26 24.31 1.65
N GLU A 41 2.06 24.65 2.66
CA GLU A 41 2.83 23.68 3.45
C GLU A 41 1.96 22.56 4.05
N LYS A 42 0.74 22.89 4.50
CA LYS A 42 -0.14 21.91 5.15
C LYS A 42 -0.63 20.88 4.13
N THR A 43 -1.09 21.34 2.97
CA THR A 43 -1.60 20.46 1.91
C THR A 43 -0.47 19.60 1.35
N LYS A 44 0.72 20.17 1.15
CA LYS A 44 1.92 19.43 0.75
C LYS A 44 2.27 18.30 1.73
N LEU A 45 2.33 18.59 3.03
CA LEU A 45 2.62 17.57 4.05
C LEU A 45 1.52 16.51 4.14
N ALA A 46 0.26 16.89 3.95
CA ALA A 46 -0.85 15.95 3.89
C ALA A 46 -0.73 14.98 2.71
N VAL A 47 -0.39 15.47 1.51
CA VAL A 47 -0.13 14.63 0.33
C VAL A 47 1.05 13.70 0.56
N TYR A 48 2.16 14.18 1.13
CA TYR A 48 3.33 13.34 1.41
C TYR A 48 3.01 12.23 2.41
N LYS A 49 2.24 12.53 3.46
CA LYS A 49 1.83 11.51 4.43
C LYS A 49 0.84 10.51 3.81
N ALA A 50 -0.11 10.97 3.01
CA ALA A 50 -1.03 10.09 2.30
C ALA A 50 -0.29 9.14 1.35
N PHE A 51 0.73 9.63 0.64
CA PHE A 51 1.59 8.81 -0.21
C PHE A 51 2.40 7.79 0.61
N GLN A 52 3.00 8.21 1.73
CA GLN A 52 3.72 7.31 2.62
C GLN A 52 2.81 6.17 3.11
N GLU A 53 1.57 6.47 3.51
CA GLU A 53 0.61 5.46 3.96
C GLU A 53 0.19 4.50 2.85
N ILE A 54 0.13 4.94 1.58
CA ILE A 54 -0.08 4.05 0.44
C ILE A 54 1.09 3.06 0.33
N VAL A 55 2.33 3.56 0.40
CA VAL A 55 3.52 2.70 0.30
C VAL A 55 3.56 1.71 1.47
N GLU A 56 3.31 2.15 2.70
CA GLU A 56 3.23 1.30 3.90
C GLU A 56 2.18 0.18 3.73
N ALA A 57 0.98 0.52 3.26
CA ALA A 57 -0.09 -0.45 3.01
C ALA A 57 0.27 -1.47 1.92
N CYS A 58 0.94 -1.04 0.85
CA CYS A 58 1.47 -1.95 -0.18
C CYS A 58 2.51 -2.92 0.39
N MET A 59 3.42 -2.44 1.25
CA MET A 59 4.44 -3.29 1.88
C MET A 59 3.82 -4.29 2.88
N ASP A 60 2.79 -3.87 3.61
CA ASP A 60 2.01 -4.76 4.47
C ASP A 60 1.35 -5.89 3.67
N ILE A 61 0.74 -5.58 2.51
CA ILE A 61 0.16 -6.59 1.62
C ILE A 61 1.23 -7.57 1.14
N ILE A 62 2.40 -7.07 0.70
CA ILE A 62 3.53 -7.90 0.27
C ILE A 62 3.98 -8.84 1.40
N SER A 63 4.08 -8.33 2.64
CA SER A 63 4.41 -9.12 3.82
C SER A 63 3.35 -10.20 4.10
N MET A 64 2.07 -9.89 3.93
CA MET A 64 0.97 -10.87 4.06
C MET A 64 1.07 -11.96 2.99
N ILE A 65 1.31 -11.59 1.73
CA ILE A 65 1.50 -12.54 0.63
C ILE A 65 2.68 -13.48 0.91
N CYS A 66 3.82 -12.95 1.39
CA CYS A 66 4.95 -13.77 1.82
C CYS A 66 4.52 -14.84 2.83
N LYS A 67 3.76 -14.47 3.87
CA LYS A 67 3.27 -15.42 4.88
C LYS A 67 2.39 -16.49 4.27
N ASP A 68 1.45 -16.10 3.41
CA ASP A 68 0.48 -17.01 2.80
C ASP A 68 1.15 -18.08 1.93
N ILE A 69 2.26 -17.73 1.26
CA ILE A 69 3.05 -18.69 0.45
C ILE A 69 4.18 -19.38 1.24
N GLY A 70 4.20 -19.25 2.57
CA GLY A 70 5.15 -19.93 3.45
C GLY A 70 6.55 -19.30 3.50
N ILE A 71 6.71 -18.05 3.05
CA ILE A 71 7.94 -17.26 3.18
C ILE A 71 7.87 -16.46 4.48
N ILE A 72 8.95 -16.52 5.27
CA ILE A 72 9.08 -15.66 6.47
C ILE A 72 9.32 -14.22 6.02
N PRO A 73 8.43 -13.27 6.33
CA PRO A 73 8.64 -11.87 5.97
C PRO A 73 9.84 -11.27 6.70
N LYS A 74 10.54 -10.40 6.00
CA LYS A 74 11.67 -9.60 6.45
C LYS A 74 11.36 -8.12 6.22
N ASP A 75 12.35 -7.32 5.84
CA ASP A 75 12.16 -5.94 5.40
C ASP A 75 11.49 -5.87 4.01
N ASP A 76 10.96 -4.69 3.70
CA ASP A 76 10.18 -4.40 2.49
C ASP A 76 10.90 -4.78 1.19
N TYR A 77 12.17 -4.39 1.05
CA TYR A 77 12.96 -4.67 -0.15
C TYR A 77 13.23 -6.17 -0.29
N THR A 78 13.61 -6.83 0.80
CA THR A 78 13.82 -8.28 0.78
C THR A 78 12.53 -9.02 0.45
N ASN A 79 11.38 -8.58 0.97
CA ASN A 79 10.09 -9.22 0.66
C ASN A 79 9.76 -9.12 -0.83
N ILE A 80 9.94 -7.94 -1.44
CA ILE A 80 9.75 -7.75 -2.90
C ILE A 80 10.63 -8.71 -3.70
N GLU A 81 11.92 -8.77 -3.38
CA GLU A 81 12.86 -9.67 -4.07
C GLU A 81 12.51 -11.14 -3.86
N GLN A 82 12.02 -11.52 -2.67
CA GLN A 82 11.61 -12.88 -2.38
C GLN A 82 10.36 -13.32 -3.15
N LEU A 83 9.49 -12.40 -3.56
CA LEU A 83 8.29 -12.68 -4.36
C LEU A 83 8.55 -12.71 -5.88
N LYS A 84 9.70 -12.18 -6.32
CA LYS A 84 10.07 -12.12 -7.74
C LYS A 84 10.07 -13.51 -8.37
N GLY A 85 9.26 -13.70 -9.41
CA GLY A 85 9.12 -14.99 -10.11
C GLY A 85 8.39 -16.08 -9.32
N LYS A 86 7.71 -15.74 -8.22
CA LYS A 86 6.88 -16.66 -7.42
C LYS A 86 5.38 -16.35 -7.48
N LEU A 87 5.03 -15.20 -8.03
CA LEU A 87 3.66 -14.83 -8.36
C LEU A 87 3.48 -15.10 -9.86
N ASP A 88 2.60 -16.05 -10.19
CA ASP A 88 2.00 -16.08 -11.52
C ASP A 88 1.02 -14.91 -11.56
N LEU A 89 1.45 -13.82 -12.21
CA LEU A 89 0.58 -12.68 -12.53
C LEU A 89 -0.06 -12.89 -13.91
N ASP A 90 -0.29 -14.14 -14.29
CA ASP A 90 -0.96 -14.50 -15.53
C ASP A 90 -2.49 -14.41 -15.31
N GLU A 91 -3.06 -13.28 -15.75
CA GLU A 91 -4.43 -13.18 -16.27
C GLU A 91 -4.40 -12.69 -17.73
#